data_AF-A0A938Z6U1-F1
#
_entry.id   AF-A0A938Z6U1-F1
#
_cell.length_a   1.000
_cell.length_b   1.000
_cell.length_c   1.000
_cell.angle_alpha   90.00
_cell.angle_beta   90.00
_cell.angle_gamma   90.00
#
_symmetry.space_group_name_H-M   'P 1'
#
loop_
_entity.id
_entity.type
_entity.pdbx_description
1 polymer ?
#
loop_
_entity_poly.entity_id
_entity_poly.type
_entity_poly.pdbx_seq_one_letter_code
_entity_poly.pdbx_strand_id
1 'polypeptide(L)' 'MTVTFEGYERRADKINKCLADNGIASLEEALQICTDKGFNPREIVNNTQS' A
#
# COMPACT_ATOMS: atom_id res chain seq x y z
N MET A 1 12.17 1.09 1.72
CA MET A 1 11.78 2.44 1.24
C MET A 1 10.44 2.71 1.90
N THR A 2 10.40 3.50 2.98
CA THR A 2 9.22 3.55 3.86
C THR A 2 7.98 4.07 3.12
N VAL A 3 6.95 3.23 2.98
CA VAL A 3 5.67 3.63 2.38
C VAL A 3 4.91 4.54 3.33
N THR A 4 4.95 5.86 3.10
CA THR A 4 4.20 6.86 3.88
C THR A 4 3.06 7.46 3.05
N PHE A 5 1.94 7.77 3.74
CA PHE A 5 0.76 8.47 3.20
C PHE A 5 0.01 9.19 4.34
N GLU A 6 -0.91 10.09 4.01
CA GLU A 6 -1.68 10.83 5.01
C GLU A 6 -2.52 9.92 5.91
N GLY A 7 -2.39 10.14 7.22
CA GLY A 7 -3.10 9.35 8.23
C GLY A 7 -2.57 7.92 8.37
N TYR A 8 -1.31 7.66 8.00
CA TYR A 8 -0.64 6.36 8.15
C TYR A 8 -0.89 5.75 9.53
N GLU A 9 -0.54 6.46 10.62
CA GLU A 9 -0.66 5.94 11.99
C GLU A 9 -2.09 5.54 12.34
N ARG A 10 -3.09 6.30 11.87
CA ARG A 10 -4.51 6.02 12.11
C ARG A 10 -5.05 4.83 11.32
N ARG A 11 -4.36 4.46 10.23
CA ARG A 11 -4.77 3.39 9.30
C ARG A 11 -3.89 2.15 9.41
N ALA A 12 -2.74 2.23 10.09
CA ALA A 12 -1.72 1.20 10.18
C ALA A 12 -2.29 -0.15 10.66
N ASP A 13 -3.08 -0.15 11.74
CA ASP A 13 -3.66 -1.39 12.28
C ASP A 13 -4.56 -2.12 11.28
N LYS A 14 -5.41 -1.37 10.58
CA LYS A 14 -6.32 -1.94 9.57
C LYS A 14 -5.55 -2.47 8.36
N ILE A 15 -4.50 -1.75 7.95
CA ILE A 15 -3.66 -2.13 6.83
C ILE A 15 -2.88 -3.39 7.18
N ASN A 16 -2.20 -3.41 8.33
CA ASN A 16 -1.44 -4.57 8.79
C ASN A 16 -2.32 -5.81 8.94
N LYS A 17 -3.55 -5.65 9.43
CA LYS A 17 -4.54 -6.73 9.45
C LYS A 17 -4.86 -7.24 8.03
N CYS A 18 -5.16 -6.34 7.10
CA CYS A 18 -5.45 -6.70 5.71
C CYS A 18 -4.26 -7.41 5.04
N LEU A 19 -3.04 -6.94 5.27
CA LEU A 19 -1.82 -7.58 4.78
C LEU A 19 -1.69 -9.00 5.31
N ALA A 20 -1.85 -9.20 6.63
CA ALA A 20 -1.81 -10.52 7.26
C ALA A 20 -2.91 -11.47 6.74
N ASP A 21 -4.15 -10.97 6.58
CA ASP A 21 -5.28 -11.75 6.06
C ASP A 21 -5.03 -12.23 4.61
N ASN A 22 -4.21 -11.51 3.84
CA ASN A 22 -3.83 -11.85 2.47
C ASN A 22 -2.45 -12.53 2.37
N GLY A 23 -1.77 -12.80 3.49
CA GLY A 23 -0.44 -13.40 3.51
C GLY A 23 0.67 -12.51 2.93
N ILE A 24 0.49 -11.19 2.96
CA ILE A 24 1.45 -10.20 2.46
C ILE A 24 2.28 -9.69 3.65
N ALA A 25 3.60 -9.76 3.55
CA ALA A 25 4.52 -9.44 4.62
C ALA A 25 4.72 -7.93 4.82
N SER A 26 4.61 -7.12 3.76
CA SER A 26 4.78 -5.67 3.86
C SER A 26 4.07 -4.87 2.77
N LEU A 27 4.02 -3.54 2.95
CA LEU A 27 3.51 -2.62 1.92
C LEU A 27 4.38 -2.59 0.67
N GLU A 28 5.69 -2.84 0.78
CA GLU A 28 6.58 -2.99 -0.36
C GLU A 28 6.26 -4.24 -1.17
N GLU A 29 5.98 -5.37 -0.51
CA GLU A 29 5.53 -6.58 -1.19
C GLU A 29 4.17 -6.36 -1.86
N ALA A 30 3.22 -5.70 -1.17
CA ALA A 30 1.94 -5.32 -1.75
C ALA A 30 2.11 -4.46 -3.01
N LEU A 31 3.03 -3.50 -2.98
CA LEU A 31 3.34 -2.65 -4.12
C LEU A 31 3.95 -3.46 -5.27
N GLN A 32 4.89 -4.37 -4.98
CA GLN A 32 5.52 -5.23 -5.98
C GLN A 32 4.49 -6.09 -6.70
N ILE A 33 3.55 -6.70 -5.96
CA ILE A 33 2.45 -7.49 -6.53
C ILE A 33 1.60 -6.67 -7.51
N CYS A 34 1.35 -5.39 -7.21
CA CYS A 34 0.61 -4.51 -8.11
C CYS A 34 1.43 -4.15 -9.36
N THR A 35 2.71 -3.80 -9.18
CA THR A 35 3.58 -3.43 -10.30
C THR A 35 3.86 -4.58 -11.24
N ASP A 36 3.97 -5.81 -10.72
CA ASP A 36 4.11 -7.03 -11.53
C ASP A 36 2.88 -7.28 -12.42
N LYS A 37 1.71 -6.78 -11.99
CA LYS A 37 0.47 -6.80 -12.77
C LYS A 37 0.33 -5.59 -13.70
N GLY A 38 1.33 -4.71 -13.76
CA GLY A 38 1.39 -3.58 -14.69
C GLY A 38 0.68 -2.32 -14.21
N PHE A 39 0.42 -2.15 -12.91
CA PHE A 39 -0.15 -0.90 -12.38
C PHE A 39 0.49 -0.46 -11.06
N ASN A 40 0.54 0.85 -10.82
CA ASN A 40 1.08 1.44 -9.59
C ASN A 40 -0.02 2.17 -8.80
N PRO A 41 -0.58 1.57 -7.73
CA PRO A 41 -1.63 2.20 -6.92
C PRO A 41 -1.19 3.54 -6.33
N ARG A 42 0.09 3.68 -5.98
CA ARG A 42 0.63 4.89 -5.34
C ARG A 42 0.60 6.08 -6.31
N GLU A 43 1.02 5.86 -7.55
CA GLU A 43 0.98 6.89 -8.60
C GLU A 43 -0.46 7.29 -8.93
N ILE A 44 -1.36 6.32 -9.06
CA ILE A 44 -2.79 6.56 -9.37
C ILE A 44 -3.44 7.42 -8.28
N VAL A 45 -3.22 7.08 -7.01
CA VAL A 45 -3.77 7.83 -5.88
C VAL A 45 -3.17 9.22 -5.81
N ASN A 46 -1.85 9.36 -5.94
CA ASN A 46 -1.18 10.68 -5.93
C ASN A 46 -1.69 11.60 -7.04
N ASN A 47 -1.96 11.08 -8.25
CA ASN A 47 -2.50 11.89 -9.34
C ASN A 47 -3.98 12.28 -9.13
N THR A 48 -4.70 11.53 -8.30
CA THR A 48 -6.13 11.78 -8.01
C THR A 48 -6.30 12.75 -6.83
N GLN A 49 -5.44 12.66 -5.82
CA GLN A 49 -5.42 13.56 -4.67
C GLN A 49 -4.77 14.90 -5.07
N SER A 50 -5.59 15.84 -5.54
CA SER A 50 -5.21 17.25 -5.76
C SER A 50 -5.32 18.08 -4.50
#